data_AF-A0A9D7SSJ4-F1
#
_entry.id   AF-A0A9D7SSJ4-F1
#
_cell.length_a   1.000
_cell.length_b   1.000
_cell.length_c   1.000
_cell.angle_alpha   90.00
_cell.angle_beta   90.00
_cell.angle_gamma   90.00
#
_symmetry.space_group_name_H-M   'P 1'
#
loop_
_entity.id
_entity.type
_entity.pdbx_description
1 polymer ?
#
loop_
_entity_poly.entity_id
_entity_poly.type
_entity_poly.pdbx_seq_one_letter_code
_entity_poly.pdbx_strand_id
1 'polypeptide(L)'
;MNNSVYPFHLAIPVDNLAIARQFYHDVMKCKEGRTSELWTDYDLYGHQLVIHYQPKSELREHSNPVDGHDVPIPHFGVVLPWKEWEDLAQRLKDSGIQFIIEPYIRFKGLVGEQATMFFKDPCGNALEFKAFKDINQLFAR
;
A
#
# COMPACT_ATOMS: atom_id res chain seq x y z
N MET A 1 12.69 1.79 25.37
CA MET A 1 13.64 2.22 24.32
C MET A 1 12.81 2.53 23.09
N ASN A 2 12.85 3.77 22.58
CA ASN A 2 12.28 4.08 21.27
C ASN A 2 13.12 3.31 20.24
N ASN A 3 12.63 2.15 19.80
CA ASN A 3 13.20 1.48 18.63
C ASN A 3 12.78 2.29 17.41
N SER A 4 13.53 3.36 17.12
CA SER A 4 13.31 4.13 15.90
C SER A 4 13.83 3.30 14.73
N VAL A 5 12.91 2.72 13.98
CA VAL A 5 13.22 2.03 12.71
C VAL A 5 13.56 3.11 11.67
N TYR A 6 14.57 2.86 10.82
CA TYR A 6 14.87 3.75 9.70
C TYR A 6 13.76 3.67 8.64
N PRO A 7 13.38 4.79 8.02
CA PRO A 7 12.36 4.77 6.99
C PRO A 7 12.83 4.03 5.74
N PHE A 8 11.95 3.25 5.13
CA PHE A 8 12.16 2.72 3.79
C PHE A 8 12.03 3.81 2.72
N HIS A 9 12.76 3.61 1.62
CA HIS A 9 12.61 4.33 0.37
C HIS A 9 12.22 3.35 -0.72
N LEU A 10 11.16 3.65 -1.47
CA LEU A 10 10.69 2.84 -2.59
C LEU A 10 10.38 3.74 -3.79
N ALA A 11 10.95 3.43 -4.94
CA ALA A 11 10.61 4.04 -6.21
C ALA A 11 9.76 3.08 -7.05
N ILE A 12 8.64 3.56 -7.60
CA ILE A 12 7.72 2.78 -8.44
C ILE A 12 7.47 3.48 -9.78
N PRO A 13 7.23 2.72 -10.86
CA PRO A 13 6.90 3.29 -12.15
C PRO A 13 5.43 3.72 -12.22
N VAL A 14 5.17 4.84 -12.89
CA VAL A 14 3.82 5.30 -13.25
C VAL A 14 3.80 5.72 -14.71
N ASP A 15 2.78 5.29 -15.47
CA ASP A 15 2.64 5.66 -16.88
C ASP A 15 1.88 6.98 -17.10
N ASN A 16 1.28 7.51 -16.03
CA ASN A 16 0.62 8.81 -16.02
C ASN A 16 0.86 9.53 -14.68
N LEU A 17 1.83 10.44 -14.65
CA LEU A 17 2.22 11.13 -13.43
C LEU A 17 1.09 11.97 -12.84
N ALA A 18 0.26 12.63 -13.68
CA ALA A 18 -0.81 13.49 -13.19
C ALA A 18 -1.90 12.68 -12.44
N ILE A 19 -2.33 11.55 -13.01
CA ILE A 19 -3.35 10.69 -12.38
C ILE A 19 -2.78 10.02 -11.14
N ALA A 20 -1.53 9.54 -11.18
CA ALA A 20 -0.88 8.96 -10.01
C ALA A 20 -0.73 9.97 -8.87
N ARG A 21 -0.30 11.21 -9.17
CA ARG A 21 -0.20 12.28 -8.16
C ARG A 21 -1.54 12.59 -7.53
N GLN A 22 -2.60 12.67 -8.33
CA GLN A 22 -3.96 12.87 -7.82
C GLN A 22 -4.37 11.74 -6.89
N PHE A 23 -4.09 10.48 -7.23
CA PHE A 23 -4.37 9.35 -6.36
C PHE A 23 -3.62 9.42 -5.03
N TYR A 24 -2.29 9.62 -5.05
CA TYR A 24 -1.49 9.66 -3.83
C TYR A 24 -1.82 10.87 -2.94
N HIS A 25 -2.16 12.02 -3.54
CA HIS A 25 -2.56 13.21 -2.80
C HIS A 25 -4.01 13.16 -2.31
N ASP A 26 -4.98 12.89 -3.18
CA ASP A 26 -6.39 13.05 -2.86
C ASP A 26 -7.00 11.80 -2.21
N VAL A 27 -6.64 10.60 -2.68
CA VAL A 27 -7.20 9.34 -2.18
C VAL A 27 -6.37 8.85 -0.99
N MET A 28 -5.06 8.68 -1.18
CA MET A 28 -4.18 8.17 -0.13
C MET A 28 -3.85 9.23 0.94
N LYS A 29 -4.09 10.53 0.67
CA LYS A 29 -3.75 11.65 1.56
C LYS A 29 -2.28 11.66 2.00
N CYS A 30 -1.39 11.21 1.12
CA CYS A 30 0.04 11.29 1.37
C CYS A 30 0.49 12.75 1.29
N LYS A 31 1.40 13.16 2.17
CA LYS A 31 1.99 14.50 2.08
C LYS A 31 3.01 14.51 0.95
N GLU A 32 2.82 15.39 -0.03
CA GLU A 32 3.75 15.57 -1.13
C GLU A 32 5.09 16.15 -0.62
N GLY A 33 6.19 15.60 -1.15
CA GLY A 33 7.55 16.05 -0.93
C GLY A 33 8.09 16.84 -2.12
N ARG A 34 9.28 16.46 -2.59
CA ARG A 34 9.91 17.08 -3.76
C ARG A 34 9.27 16.58 -5.05
N THR A 35 9.27 17.41 -6.07
CA THR A 35 8.68 17.12 -7.38
C THR A 35 9.63 17.51 -8.50
N SER A 36 9.44 16.89 -9.66
CA SER A 36 10.00 17.30 -10.95
C SER A 36 8.98 17.03 -12.07
N GLU A 37 9.38 17.29 -13.32
CA GLU A 37 8.58 16.92 -14.49
C GLU A 37 8.39 15.41 -14.64
N LEU A 38 9.28 14.58 -14.07
CA LEU A 38 9.31 13.14 -14.28
C LEU A 38 9.15 12.31 -13.01
N TRP A 39 9.04 12.94 -11.83
CA TRP A 39 8.86 12.20 -10.58
C TRP A 39 8.29 13.05 -9.44
N THR A 40 7.77 12.40 -8.40
CA THR A 40 7.29 13.04 -7.18
C THR A 40 7.52 12.14 -5.96
N ASP A 41 8.06 12.71 -4.89
CA ASP A 41 8.21 12.06 -3.58
C ASP A 41 6.94 12.26 -2.75
N TYR A 42 6.60 11.27 -1.93
CA TYR A 42 5.53 11.29 -0.94
C TYR A 42 5.99 10.75 0.40
N ASP A 43 5.49 11.35 1.47
CA ASP A 43 5.49 10.76 2.81
C ASP A 43 4.33 9.75 2.89
N LEU A 44 4.68 8.47 2.87
CA LEU A 44 3.79 7.33 3.05
C LEU A 44 3.97 6.76 4.46
N TYR A 45 3.29 7.36 5.44
CA TYR A 45 3.32 6.96 6.85
C TYR A 45 4.74 6.94 7.45
N GLY A 46 5.54 7.94 7.14
CA GLY A 46 6.93 8.08 7.57
C GLY A 46 7.95 7.40 6.64
N HIS A 47 7.51 6.70 5.60
CA HIS A 47 8.37 6.15 4.55
C HIS A 47 8.38 7.04 3.31
N GLN A 48 9.47 6.99 2.53
CA GLN A 48 9.55 7.73 1.28
C GLN A 48 9.08 6.86 0.12
N LEU A 49 7.93 7.20 -0.46
CA LEU A 49 7.49 6.65 -1.74
C LEU A 49 7.83 7.65 -2.85
N VAL A 50 8.40 7.18 -3.96
CA VAL A 50 8.68 8.00 -5.14
C VAL A 50 7.99 7.40 -6.34
N ILE A 51 7.15 8.18 -7.00
CA ILE A 51 6.58 7.80 -8.30
C ILE A 51 7.45 8.37 -9.41
N HIS A 52 7.91 7.52 -10.33
CA HIS A 52 8.70 7.90 -11.49
C HIS A 52 7.92 7.66 -12.77
N TYR A 53 7.85 8.66 -13.64
CA TYR A 53 7.28 8.47 -14.97
C TYR A 53 8.10 7.42 -15.74
N GLN A 54 7.41 6.39 -16.21
CA GLN A 54 7.93 5.40 -17.13
C GLN A 54 6.90 5.20 -18.25
N PRO A 55 7.30 5.24 -19.54
CA PRO A 55 6.39 4.93 -20.63
C PRO A 55 5.70 3.58 -20.42
N LYS A 56 4.40 3.52 -20.71
CA LYS A 56 3.59 2.33 -20.51
C LYS A 56 4.25 1.11 -21.16
N SER A 57 4.56 0.11 -20.35
CA SER A 57 5.01 -1.21 -20.78
C SER A 57 3.98 -2.25 -20.38
N GLU A 58 3.86 -3.33 -21.16
CA GLU A 58 3.11 -4.51 -20.72
C GLU A 58 3.84 -5.14 -19.53
N LEU A 59 3.43 -4.76 -18.30
CA LEU A 59 3.83 -5.48 -17.11
C LEU A 59 3.10 -6.82 -17.12
N ARG A 60 3.85 -7.92 -17.05
CA ARG A 60 3.24 -9.23 -16.84
C ARG A 60 2.63 -9.26 -15.45
N GLU A 61 1.30 -9.29 -15.39
CA GLU A 61 0.60 -9.57 -14.15
C GLU A 61 0.97 -11.00 -13.71
N HIS A 62 1.45 -11.11 -12.48
CA HIS A 62 1.73 -12.39 -11.85
C HIS A 62 1.11 -12.38 -10.45
N SER A 63 0.57 -13.51 -10.04
CA SER A 63 0.00 -13.71 -8.72
C SER A 63 0.36 -15.08 -8.19
N ASN A 64 0.39 -15.20 -6.87
CA ASN A 64 0.53 -16.47 -6.17
C ASN A 64 -0.72 -16.72 -5.31
N PRO A 65 -1.20 -17.97 -5.22
CA PRO A 65 -2.30 -18.30 -4.34
C PRO A 65 -1.84 -18.26 -2.87
N VAL A 66 -2.51 -17.44 -2.06
CA VAL A 66 -2.31 -17.35 -0.61
C VAL A 66 -3.69 -17.27 0.05
N ASP A 67 -3.99 -18.18 0.97
CA ASP A 67 -5.28 -18.22 1.68
C ASP A 67 -6.52 -18.20 0.77
N GLY A 68 -6.43 -18.80 -0.42
CA GLY A 68 -7.52 -18.82 -1.40
C GLY A 68 -7.67 -17.53 -2.22
N HIS A 69 -6.71 -16.61 -2.14
CA HIS A 69 -6.65 -15.39 -2.94
C HIS A 69 -5.45 -15.38 -3.88
N ASP A 70 -5.62 -14.79 -5.06
CA ASP A 70 -4.53 -14.51 -5.99
C ASP A 70 -3.81 -13.21 -5.60
N VAL A 71 -2.75 -13.33 -4.79
CA VAL A 71 -1.98 -12.19 -4.29
C VAL A 71 -1.08 -11.65 -5.41
N PRO A 72 -1.22 -10.38 -5.82
CA PRO A 72 -0.46 -9.79 -6.92
C PRO A 72 1.03 -9.62 -6.55
N ILE A 73 1.94 -9.84 -7.49
CA ILE A 73 3.38 -9.64 -7.30
C ILE A 73 3.95 -8.81 -8.48
N PRO A 74 4.75 -7.76 -8.20
CA PRO A 74 5.08 -7.22 -6.87
C PRO A 74 3.92 -6.44 -6.24
N HIS A 75 3.94 -6.32 -4.92
CA HIS A 75 3.11 -5.37 -4.17
C HIS A 75 3.93 -4.72 -3.05
N PHE A 76 3.43 -3.60 -2.52
CA PHE A 76 4.07 -2.90 -1.41
C PHE A 76 3.03 -2.21 -0.53
N GLY A 77 3.45 -1.79 0.66
CA GLY A 77 2.66 -0.89 1.50
C GLY A 77 3.16 -0.94 2.93
N VAL A 78 2.29 -0.58 3.87
CA VAL A 78 2.69 -0.32 5.27
C VAL A 78 1.90 -1.21 6.22
N VAL A 79 2.57 -1.67 7.27
CA VAL A 79 1.92 -2.28 8.44
C VAL A 79 1.51 -1.15 9.37
N LEU A 80 0.23 -0.81 9.38
CA LEU A 80 -0.34 0.33 10.09
C LEU A 80 -0.85 -0.08 11.48
N PRO A 81 -0.99 0.90 12.40
CA PRO A 81 -1.87 0.74 13.55
C PRO A 81 -3.28 0.36 13.11
N TRP A 82 -3.94 -0.50 13.88
CA TRP A 82 -5.24 -1.08 13.52
C TRP A 82 -6.30 -0.03 13.16
N LYS A 83 -6.35 1.06 13.93
CA LYS A 83 -7.30 2.15 13.68
C LYS A 83 -7.01 2.89 12.37
N GLU A 84 -5.75 3.16 12.08
CA GLU A 84 -5.34 3.80 10.82
C GLU A 84 -5.63 2.91 9.61
N TRP A 85 -5.50 1.59 9.77
CA TRP A 85 -5.89 0.63 8.73
C TRP A 85 -7.40 0.66 8.46
N GLU A 86 -8.24 0.70 9.51
CA GLU A 86 -9.70 0.83 9.37
C GLU A 86 -10.08 2.15 8.68
N ASP A 87 -9.44 3.25 9.06
CA ASP A 87 -9.67 4.57 8.48
C ASP A 87 -9.22 4.65 7.01
N LEU A 88 -8.13 3.96 6.65
CA LEU A 88 -7.71 3.83 5.26
C LEU A 88 -8.70 2.98 4.46
N ALA A 89 -9.12 1.83 4.99
CA ALA A 89 -10.07 0.94 4.33
C ALA A 89 -11.40 1.65 4.03
N GLN A 90 -11.94 2.43 4.98
CA GLN A 90 -13.16 3.20 4.78
C GLN A 90 -12.98 4.27 3.71
N ARG A 91 -11.87 5.02 3.75
CA ARG A 91 -11.57 6.07 2.77
C ARG A 91 -11.45 5.54 1.34
N LEU A 92 -10.82 4.39 1.18
CA LEU A 92 -10.70 3.72 -0.13
C LEU A 92 -12.07 3.30 -0.66
N LYS A 93 -12.95 2.76 0.21
CA LYS A 93 -14.35 2.43 -0.14
C LYS A 93 -15.13 3.69 -0.54
N ASP A 94 -15.03 4.76 0.24
CA ASP A 94 -15.72 6.03 -0.03
C ASP A 94 -15.23 6.69 -1.33
N SER A 95 -13.98 6.43 -1.71
CA SER A 95 -13.38 6.90 -2.96
C SER A 95 -13.67 5.98 -4.16
N GLY A 96 -14.44 4.90 -3.97
CA GLY A 96 -14.80 3.96 -5.03
C GLY A 96 -13.63 3.09 -5.54
N ILE A 97 -12.59 2.91 -4.72
CA ILE A 97 -11.46 2.05 -5.08
C ILE A 97 -11.91 0.59 -5.14
N GLN A 98 -11.56 -0.08 -6.24
CA GLN A 98 -11.78 -1.52 -6.40
C GLN A 98 -10.66 -2.30 -5.72
N PHE A 99 -11.04 -3.22 -4.83
CA PHE A 99 -10.09 -4.10 -4.17
C PHE A 99 -9.83 -5.35 -5.02
N ILE A 100 -8.57 -5.78 -5.05
CA ILE A 100 -8.19 -7.13 -5.51
C ILE A 100 -8.58 -8.13 -4.41
N ILE A 101 -8.31 -7.78 -3.15
CA ILE A 101 -8.73 -8.52 -1.96
C ILE A 101 -9.37 -7.51 -1.02
N GLU A 102 -10.67 -7.67 -0.79
CA GLU A 102 -11.48 -6.81 0.07
C GLU A 102 -10.91 -6.73 1.50
N PRO A 103 -11.06 -5.61 2.23
CA PRO A 103 -10.58 -5.51 3.61
C PRO A 103 -11.22 -6.57 4.53
N TYR A 104 -10.40 -7.41 5.15
CA TYR A 104 -10.86 -8.46 6.06
C TYR A 104 -9.84 -8.80 7.15
N ILE A 105 -10.30 -9.51 8.18
CA ILE A 105 -9.48 -9.98 9.30
C ILE A 105 -9.14 -11.46 9.09
N ARG A 106 -7.85 -11.78 9.09
CA ARG A 106 -7.31 -13.14 9.15
C ARG A 106 -7.07 -13.54 10.60
N PHE A 107 -7.31 -14.81 10.91
CA PHE A 107 -7.04 -15.40 12.23
C PHE A 107 -7.73 -14.67 13.39
N LYS A 108 -8.98 -14.21 13.20
CA LYS A 108 -9.73 -13.47 14.23
C LYS A 108 -9.80 -14.23 15.56
N GLY A 109 -9.35 -13.60 16.63
CA GLY A 109 -9.29 -14.17 17.98
C GLY A 109 -8.18 -15.19 18.20
N LEU A 110 -7.32 -15.43 17.20
CA LEU A 110 -6.20 -16.37 17.25
C LEU A 110 -4.87 -15.61 17.28
N VAL A 111 -3.80 -16.35 17.60
CA VAL A 111 -2.43 -15.84 17.42
C VAL A 111 -2.21 -15.57 15.94
N GLY A 112 -1.66 -14.40 15.63
CA GLY A 112 -1.45 -13.89 14.29
C GLY A 112 -2.61 -13.06 13.74
N GLU A 113 -3.59 -12.67 14.58
CA GLU A 113 -4.73 -11.85 14.15
C GLU A 113 -4.24 -10.58 13.43
N GLN A 114 -4.57 -10.50 12.15
CA GLN A 114 -4.14 -9.44 11.27
C GLN A 114 -5.27 -9.03 10.33
N ALA A 115 -5.28 -7.76 9.94
CA ALA A 115 -6.13 -7.26 8.88
C ALA A 115 -5.29 -7.05 7.61
N THR A 116 -5.86 -7.31 6.44
CA THR A 116 -5.19 -7.05 5.16
C THR A 116 -6.19 -6.61 4.10
N MET A 117 -5.72 -5.82 3.14
CA MET A 117 -6.45 -5.41 1.95
C MET A 117 -5.47 -5.18 0.80
N PHE A 118 -5.93 -5.45 -0.43
CA PHE A 118 -5.16 -5.26 -1.64
C PHE A 118 -5.93 -4.46 -2.68
N PHE A 119 -5.28 -3.52 -3.33
CA PHE A 119 -5.85 -2.71 -4.42
C PHE A 119 -4.73 -2.24 -5.36
N LYS A 120 -5.07 -1.62 -6.49
CA LYS A 120 -4.08 -1.01 -7.39
C LYS A 120 -4.18 0.51 -7.34
N ASP A 121 -3.04 1.17 -7.56
CA ASP A 121 -3.05 2.57 -8.00
C ASP A 121 -3.55 2.66 -9.47
N PRO A 122 -3.77 3.87 -10.00
CA PRO A 122 -4.22 4.05 -11.38
C PRO A 122 -3.24 3.58 -12.46
N CYS A 123 -1.97 3.35 -12.11
CA CYS A 123 -0.92 2.88 -13.01
C CYS A 123 -0.68 1.36 -12.89
N GLY A 124 -1.49 0.67 -12.09
CA GLY A 124 -1.47 -0.79 -11.96
C GLY A 124 -0.53 -1.32 -10.88
N ASN A 125 0.14 -0.47 -10.10
CA ASN A 125 0.96 -0.92 -8.99
C ASN A 125 0.07 -1.48 -7.88
N ALA A 126 0.32 -2.71 -7.43
CA ALA A 126 -0.44 -3.32 -6.35
C ALA A 126 0.04 -2.83 -4.98
N LEU A 127 -0.91 -2.45 -4.13
CA LEU A 127 -0.67 -2.03 -2.76
C LEU A 127 -1.29 -3.03 -1.78
N GLU A 128 -0.55 -3.37 -0.74
CA GLU A 128 -1.03 -4.14 0.42
C GLU A 128 -0.87 -3.28 1.67
N PHE A 129 -1.97 -3.10 2.42
CA PHE A 129 -1.90 -2.52 3.76
C PHE A 129 -2.34 -3.57 4.78
N LYS A 130 -1.54 -3.70 5.84
CA LYS A 130 -1.78 -4.65 6.92
C LYS A 130 -1.92 -3.96 8.26
N ALA A 131 -2.54 -4.64 9.22
CA ALA A 131 -2.45 -4.33 10.64
C ALA A 131 -2.38 -5.62 11.43
N PHE A 132 -1.68 -5.63 12.57
CA PHE A 132 -1.63 -6.76 13.50
C PHE A 132 -2.23 -6.34 14.84
N LYS A 133 -3.02 -7.22 15.48
CA LYS A 133 -3.51 -6.95 16.85
C LYS A 133 -2.36 -6.89 17.85
N ASP A 134 -1.34 -7.69 17.64
CA ASP A 134 -0.07 -7.65 18.37
C ASP A 134 1.07 -7.53 17.38
N ILE A 135 1.69 -6.33 17.33
CA ILE A 135 2.76 -6.02 16.37
C ILE A 135 4.00 -6.90 16.55
N ASN A 136 4.21 -7.50 17.72
CA ASN A 136 5.32 -8.42 17.97
C ASN A 136 5.20 -9.72 17.14
N GLN A 137 4.00 -10.01 16.62
CA GLN A 137 3.73 -11.19 15.81
C GLN A 137 4.01 -10.98 14.32
N LEU A 138 4.34 -9.76 13.89
CA LEU A 138 4.67 -9.45 12.49
C LEU A 138 5.82 -10.31 11.94
N PHE A 139 6.80 -10.62 12.79
CA PHE A 139 7.97 -11.42 12.45
C PHE A 139 8.08 -12.71 13.28
N ALA A 140 7.00 -13.09 13.98
CA ALA A 140 6.96 -14.35 14.70
C ALA A 140 7.08 -15.51 13.71
N ARG A 141 7.75 -16.59 14.15
CA ARG A 141 7.94 -17.81 13.37
C ARG A 141 6.90 -18.86 13.72
#